data_AF-U2HBJ7-F1
#
_entry.id   AF-U2HBJ7-F1
#
_cell.length_a   1.000
_cell.length_b   1.000
_cell.length_c   1.000
_cell.angle_alpha   90.00
_cell.angle_beta   90.00
_cell.angle_gamma   90.00
#
_symmetry.space_group_name_H-M   'P 1'
#
loop_
_entity.id
_entity.type
_entity.pdbx_description
1 polymer ?
#
loop_
_entity_poly.entity_id
_entity_poly.type
_entity_poly.pdbx_seq_one_letter_code
_entity_poly.pdbx_strand_id
1 'polypeptide(L)' 'MAESFVKTMKRDYVAFMPKPDAATAARNLAIAFEHYNEKHPYSALQYRSPREFQRSMDSATLV' A
#
# COMPACT_ATOMS: atom_id res chain seq x y z
N MET A 1 12.68 3.26 -4.02
CA MET A 1 11.40 3.40 -3.28
C MET A 1 10.19 3.09 -4.18
N ALA A 2 10.03 3.76 -5.33
CA ALA A 2 8.91 3.52 -6.24
C ALA A 2 8.98 2.13 -6.93
N GLU A 3 10.16 1.65 -7.32
CA GLU A 3 10.30 0.37 -8.02
C GLU A 3 9.85 -0.83 -7.17
N SER A 4 10.26 -0.90 -5.91
CA SER A 4 9.84 -1.97 -4.98
C SER A 4 8.33 -1.95 -4.76
N PHE A 5 7.75 -0.75 -4.63
CA PHE A 5 6.30 -0.59 -4.53
C PHE A 5 5.57 -1.13 -5.76
N VAL A 6 5.97 -0.70 -6.97
CA VAL A 6 5.36 -1.14 -8.23
C VAL A 6 5.51 -2.64 -8.41
N LYS A 7 6.66 -3.21 -8.03
CA LYS A 7 6.91 -4.66 -8.09
C LYS A 7 5.96 -5.42 -7.17
N THR A 8 5.82 -5.01 -5.91
CA THR A 8 4.88 -5.62 -4.95
C THR A 8 3.44 -5.48 -5.41
N MET A 9 3.02 -4.27 -5.82
CA MET A 9 1.67 -4.03 -6.33
C MET A 9 1.32 -4.94 -7.51
N LYS A 10 2.20 -5.05 -8.49
CA LYS A 10 1.97 -5.90 -9.67
C LYS A 10 1.95 -7.38 -9.31
N ARG A 11 2.94 -7.85 -8.54
CA ARG A 11 3.14 -9.27 -8.22
C ARG A 11 2.08 -9.81 -7.27
N ASP A 12 1.77 -9.09 -6.19
CA ASP A 12 1.00 -9.65 -5.07
C ASP A 12 -0.48 -9.27 -5.13
N TYR A 13 -0.83 -8.17 -5.80
CA TYR A 13 -2.20 -7.70 -5.89
C TYR A 13 -2.75 -7.83 -7.30
N VAL A 14 -2.15 -7.16 -8.28
CA VAL A 14 -2.70 -7.11 -9.65
C VAL A 14 -2.71 -8.49 -10.32
N ALA A 15 -1.70 -9.33 -10.06
CA ALA A 15 -1.63 -10.68 -10.63
C ALA A 15 -2.79 -11.59 -10.19
N PHE A 16 -3.34 -11.38 -8.99
CA PHE A 16 -4.37 -12.24 -8.38
C PHE A 16 -5.75 -11.57 -8.28
N MET A 17 -5.82 -10.29 -8.63
CA MET A 17 -7.04 -9.48 -8.59
C MET A 17 -8.02 -9.88 -9.71
N PRO A 18 -9.31 -10.12 -9.39
CA PRO A 18 -10.34 -10.22 -10.41
C PRO A 18 -10.54 -8.84 -11.08
N LYS A 19 -10.64 -8.82 -12.40
CA LYS A 19 -10.75 -7.59 -13.20
C LYS A 19 -11.64 -7.82 -14.43
N PRO A 20 -12.92 -8.19 -14.23
CA PRO A 20 -13.86 -8.46 -15.32
C PRO A 20 -14.19 -7.21 -16.15
N ASP A 21 -14.10 -6.03 -15.54
CA ASP A 21 -14.34 -4.73 -16.17
C ASP A 21 -13.51 -3.63 -15.49
N ALA A 22 -13.45 -2.46 -16.12
CA ALA A 22 -12.64 -1.34 -15.65
C ALA A 22 -13.09 -0.78 -14.29
N ALA A 23 -14.39 -0.75 -14.01
CA ALA A 23 -14.90 -0.23 -12.74
C ALA A 23 -14.54 -1.18 -11.59
N THR A 24 -14.66 -2.49 -11.81
CA THR A 24 -14.24 -3.51 -10.84
C THR A 24 -12.72 -3.48 -10.63
N ALA A 25 -11.93 -3.34 -11.70
CA ALA A 25 -10.47 -3.22 -11.59
C ALA A 25 -10.07 -1.98 -10.75
N ALA A 26 -10.71 -0.83 -10.98
CA ALA A 26 -10.45 0.39 -10.23
C ALA A 26 -10.79 0.24 -8.73
N ARG A 27 -11.94 -0.38 -8.40
CA ARG A 27 -12.30 -0.68 -7.01
C ARG A 27 -11.30 -1.60 -6.34
N ASN A 28 -10.89 -2.65 -7.02
CA ASN A 28 -9.93 -3.61 -6.47
C ASN A 28 -8.54 -2.99 -6.29
N LEU A 29 -8.13 -2.05 -7.15
CA LEU A 29 -6.91 -1.27 -6.96
C LEU A 29 -6.98 -0.40 -5.70
N ALA A 30 -8.12 0.25 -5.45
CA ALA A 30 -8.30 1.02 -4.22
C ALA A 30 -8.16 0.12 -2.98
N ILE A 31 -8.76 -1.07 -3.00
CA ILE A 31 -8.61 -2.06 -1.91
C ILE A 31 -7.15 -2.49 -1.74
N ALA A 32 -6.44 -2.75 -2.85
CA ALA A 32 -5.04 -3.14 -2.81
C ALA A 32 -4.14 -2.04 -2.20
N PHE A 33 -4.38 -0.77 -2.55
CA PHE A 33 -3.64 0.34 -1.96
C PHE A 33 -3.91 0.48 -0.46
N GLU A 34 -5.17 0.38 -0.03
CA GLU A 34 -5.52 0.42 1.39
C GLU A 34 -4.85 -0.71 2.17
N HIS A 35 -4.90 -1.94 1.63
CA HIS A 35 -4.26 -3.08 2.26
C HIS A 35 -2.73 -2.93 2.33
N TYR A 36 -2.09 -2.47 1.25
CA TYR A 36 -0.65 -2.20 1.23
C TYR A 36 -0.27 -1.16 2.29
N ASN A 37 -1.01 -0.05 2.35
CA ASN A 37 -0.73 1.06 3.27
C ASN A 37 -0.90 0.67 4.74
N GLU A 38 -1.84 -0.23 5.06
CA GLU A 38 -2.09 -0.69 6.44
C GLU A 38 -1.21 -1.87 6.87
N LYS A 39 -0.78 -2.73 5.94
CA LYS A 39 -0.20 -4.03 6.31
C LYS A 39 1.23 -4.25 5.86
N HIS A 40 1.76 -3.51 4.89
CA HIS A 40 3.05 -3.87 4.28
C HIS A 40 4.23 -3.23 5.03
N PRO A 41 5.01 -4.00 5.82
CA PRO A 41 6.18 -3.46 6.51
C PRO A 41 7.29 -3.13 5.51
N TYR A 42 7.91 -1.96 5.65
CA TYR A 42 9.00 -1.54 4.78
C TYR A 42 10.26 -1.27 5.60
N SER A 43 11.40 -1.83 5.18
CA SER A 43 12.66 -1.71 5.94
C SER A 43 13.11 -0.26 6.13
N ALA A 44 12.91 0.61 5.12
CA ALA A 44 13.21 2.04 5.24
C ALA A 44 12.24 2.78 6.19
N LEU A 45 11.07 2.19 6.51
CA LEU A 45 10.12 2.71 7.50
C LEU A 45 10.32 2.07 8.88
N GLN A 46 11.50 1.48 9.14
CA GLN A 46 11.77 0.70 10.35
C GLN A 46 10.79 -0.46 10.54
N TYR A 47 10.43 -1.13 9.44
CA TYR A 47 9.47 -2.24 9.41
C TYR A 47 8.03 -1.86 9.82
N ARG A 48 7.70 -0.56 9.83
CA ARG A 48 6.32 -0.09 9.94
C ARG A 48 5.62 -0.12 8.59
N SER A 49 4.30 -0.24 8.61
CA SER A 49 3.48 0.04 7.42
C SER A 49 3.51 1.54 7.07
N PRO A 50 3.23 1.90 5.81
CA PRO A 50 3.15 3.31 5.39
C PRO A 50 2.24 4.16 6.29
N ARG A 51 1.09 3.61 6.70
CA ARG A 51 0.12 4.34 7.52
C ARG A 51 0.55 4.45 8.98
N GLU A 52 1.17 3.43 9.55
CA GLU A 52 1.77 3.53 10.89
C GLU A 52 2.89 4.56 10.94
N PHE A 53 3.73 4.59 9.90
CA PHE A 53 4.77 5.60 9.77
C PHE A 53 4.17 7.01 9.69
N GLN A 54 3.15 7.21 8.85
CA GLN A 54 2.44 8.49 8.76
C GLN A 54 1.84 8.91 10.10
N ARG A 55 1.07 8.04 10.77
CA ARG A 55 0.49 8.33 12.10
C ARG A 55 1.56 8.72 13.12
N SER A 56 2.73 8.09 13.05
CA SER A 56 3.87 8.42 13.92
C SER A 56 4.43 9.82 13.62
N MET A 57 4.50 10.19 12.34
CA MET A 57 4.97 11.51 11.91
C MET A 57 3.97 12.62 12.26
N ASP A 58 2.67 12.40 12.03
CA ASP A 58 1.62 13.34 12.42
C ASP A 58 1.63 13.59 13.92
N SER A 59 1.77 12.53 14.72
CA SER A 59 1.92 12.65 16.18
C SER A 59 3.17 13.44 16.58
N ALA A 60 4.30 13.22 15.90
CA ALA A 60 5.54 13.96 16.14
C ALA A 60 5.50 15.43 15.69
N THR A 61 4.58 15.79 14.80
CA THR A 61 4.41 17.17 14.30
C THR A 61 3.46 18.00 15.18
N LEU A 62 2.65 17.34 16.02
CA LEU A 62 1.71 17.96 16.96
C LEU A 62 2.32 18.24 18.35
N VAL A 63 3.65 18.12 18.50
CA VAL A 63 4.43 18.39 19.72
C VAL A 63 5.36 19.57 19.48
#